data_AF-A0A1Y2WSI6-F1
#
_entry.id   AF-A0A1Y2WSI6-F1
#
_cell.length_a   1.000
_cell.length_b   1.000
_cell.length_c   1.000
_cell.angle_alpha   90.00
_cell.angle_beta   90.00
_cell.angle_gamma   90.00
#
_symmetry.space_group_name_H-M   'P 1'
#
loop_
_entity.id
_entity.type
_entity.pdbx_description
1 polymer ?
#
loop_
_entity_poly.entity_id
_entity_poly.type
_entity_poly.pdbx_seq_one_letter_code
_entity_poly.pdbx_strand_id
1 'polypeptide(L)'
;MSDSQFQQGHSVPVTHQDFPGKEHKMPVQAQYDTLPTDEGGYQKYKAAGKLEGKKALITGGDSGIGRATAILFAHEGADSFIVYLPDEEKDAQETKRIVESLGRKCYLFSTDLTSRENCKKVVDEALKQLGGIDILFNNAAYQMVKSDIHELSEDQWVHTFNTNIHPYFYLAKYALPHMKRGATIINNASINAYIGRPDLLDYTSTKGAIVSFTRGLSNQFVGKGIRVNAVAPGPVWTPLIPATMDDEAQKSFTSPMGRPAQPSEIATCVVFLASPDSSAISGQTIHCNGGTIVNG
;
A
#
# COMPACT_ATOMS: atom_id res chain seq x y z
N MET A 1 -2.27 4.15 -31.71
CA MET A 1 -2.72 4.37 -30.32
C MET A 1 -1.66 3.70 -29.47
N SER A 2 -1.03 4.38 -28.50
CA SER A 2 -0.12 3.67 -27.59
C SER A 2 -0.95 2.68 -26.79
N ASP A 3 -0.57 1.41 -26.76
CA ASP A 3 -1.28 0.39 -25.99
C ASP A 3 -1.30 0.79 -24.50
N SER A 4 -2.46 1.28 -24.06
CA SER A 4 -2.65 1.79 -22.70
C SER A 4 -2.50 0.65 -21.70
N GLN A 5 -1.78 0.88 -20.60
CA GLN A 5 -1.69 -0.10 -19.49
C GLN A 5 -3.06 -0.38 -18.84
N PHE A 6 -4.08 0.42 -19.15
CA PHE A 6 -5.46 0.26 -18.67
C PHE A 6 -6.37 -0.53 -19.64
N GLN A 7 -5.87 -0.90 -20.82
CA GLN A 7 -6.66 -1.64 -21.80
C GLN A 7 -6.83 -3.11 -21.39
N GLN A 8 -8.01 -3.67 -21.65
CA GLN A 8 -8.23 -5.12 -21.47
C GLN A 8 -7.27 -5.92 -22.36
N GLY A 9 -6.65 -6.95 -21.81
CA GLY A 9 -5.62 -7.74 -22.47
C GLY A 9 -4.20 -7.20 -22.28
N HIS A 10 -4.02 -6.06 -21.61
CA HIS A 10 -2.69 -5.60 -21.21
C HIS A 10 -2.04 -6.62 -20.26
N SER A 11 -0.84 -7.07 -20.63
CA SER A 11 0.00 -7.95 -19.83
C SER A 11 1.29 -7.24 -19.44
N VAL A 12 1.78 -7.52 -18.23
CA VAL A 12 3.08 -7.04 -17.77
C VAL A 12 4.20 -7.96 -18.26
N PRO A 13 5.39 -7.43 -18.57
CA PRO A 13 6.52 -8.25 -18.98
C PRO A 13 7.04 -9.11 -17.82
N VAL A 14 7.41 -10.35 -18.13
CA VAL A 14 8.09 -11.23 -17.17
C VAL A 14 9.52 -10.72 -16.95
N THR A 15 9.83 -10.34 -15.72
CA THR A 15 11.18 -9.88 -15.33
C THR A 15 11.50 -10.31 -13.91
N HIS A 16 12.79 -10.34 -13.57
CA HIS A 16 13.27 -10.79 -12.26
C HIS A 16 14.15 -9.72 -11.62
N GLN A 17 14.00 -9.55 -10.31
CA GLN A 17 14.82 -8.68 -9.48
C GLN A 17 15.11 -9.36 -8.14
N ASP A 18 16.18 -8.92 -7.47
CA ASP A 18 16.37 -9.26 -6.07
C ASP A 18 15.41 -8.46 -5.19
N PHE A 19 14.86 -9.07 -4.14
CA PHE A 19 14.11 -8.38 -3.09
C PHE A 19 14.98 -7.28 -2.44
N PRO A 20 14.47 -6.07 -2.13
CA PRO A 20 13.05 -5.65 -2.13
C PRO A 20 12.44 -5.23 -3.49
N GLY A 21 13.11 -5.45 -4.61
CA GLY A 21 12.67 -4.94 -5.90
C GLY A 21 12.85 -3.42 -6.00
N LYS A 22 13.12 -2.91 -7.20
CA LYS A 22 13.43 -1.49 -7.43
C LYS A 22 12.57 -0.98 -8.57
N GLU A 23 11.73 0.02 -8.29
CA GLU A 23 10.77 0.52 -9.27
C GLU A 23 11.47 1.19 -10.46
N HIS A 24 12.54 1.94 -10.21
CA HIS A 24 13.38 2.52 -11.27
C HIS A 24 14.08 1.48 -12.16
N LYS A 25 14.06 0.18 -11.81
CA LYS A 25 14.57 -0.92 -12.64
C LYS A 25 13.46 -1.69 -13.35
N MET A 26 12.20 -1.38 -13.11
CA MET A 26 11.10 -2.05 -13.79
C MET A 26 11.12 -1.72 -15.29
N PRO A 27 10.86 -2.72 -16.16
CA PRO A 27 10.91 -2.54 -17.61
C PRO A 27 9.81 -1.61 -18.13
N VAL A 28 8.71 -1.51 -17.39
CA VAL A 28 7.56 -0.66 -17.71
C VAL A 28 7.20 0.12 -16.45
N GLN A 29 7.20 1.44 -16.57
CA GLN A 29 6.88 2.33 -15.46
C GLN A 29 5.40 2.19 -15.08
N ALA A 30 5.13 2.01 -13.78
CA ALA A 30 3.79 1.98 -13.25
C ALA A 30 3.11 3.36 -13.30
N GLN A 31 1.79 3.37 -13.34
CA GLN A 31 0.99 4.60 -13.37
C GLN A 31 0.66 5.07 -11.94
N TYR A 32 1.17 6.24 -11.54
CA TYR A 32 1.02 6.75 -10.17
C TYR A 32 -0.12 7.74 -9.98
N ASP A 33 -0.40 8.56 -10.97
CA ASP A 33 -1.34 9.69 -10.91
C ASP A 33 -2.23 9.78 -12.16
N THR A 34 -2.34 8.71 -12.94
CA THR A 34 -3.23 8.60 -14.09
C THR A 34 -4.28 7.53 -13.84
N LEU A 35 -5.48 7.74 -14.39
CA LEU A 35 -6.63 6.85 -14.27
C LEU A 35 -7.22 6.56 -15.65
N PRO A 36 -7.89 5.42 -15.85
CA PRO A 36 -8.59 5.14 -17.10
C PRO A 36 -9.71 6.16 -17.38
N THR A 37 -10.02 6.34 -18.66
CA THR A 37 -11.17 7.14 -19.12
C THR A 37 -12.21 6.25 -19.78
N ASP A 38 -13.46 6.72 -19.85
CA ASP A 38 -14.56 6.01 -20.53
C ASP A 38 -14.26 5.72 -22.02
N GLU A 39 -13.44 6.55 -22.66
CA GLU A 39 -13.00 6.40 -24.05
C GLU A 39 -11.85 5.38 -24.24
N GLY A 40 -11.46 4.63 -23.21
CA GLY A 40 -10.39 3.62 -23.27
C GLY A 40 -8.96 4.16 -23.20
N GLY A 41 -8.79 5.46 -22.96
CA GLY A 41 -7.51 6.13 -22.69
C GLY A 41 -7.19 6.27 -21.20
N TYR A 42 -6.40 7.30 -20.88
CA TYR A 42 -6.07 7.67 -19.51
C TYR A 42 -6.04 9.19 -19.34
N GLN A 43 -6.32 9.65 -18.13
CA GLN A 43 -6.26 11.06 -17.73
C GLN A 43 -5.53 11.20 -16.41
N LYS A 44 -4.99 12.39 -16.14
CA LYS A 44 -4.44 12.70 -14.82
C LYS A 44 -5.54 12.71 -13.76
N TYR A 45 -5.18 12.26 -12.56
CA TYR A 45 -6.03 12.33 -11.38
C TYR A 45 -6.48 13.76 -11.12
N LYS A 46 -7.77 13.95 -10.85
CA LYS A 46 -8.37 15.26 -10.57
C LYS A 46 -8.63 15.37 -9.06
N ALA A 47 -7.75 16.09 -8.39
CA ALA A 47 -7.86 16.34 -6.96
C ALA A 47 -9.00 17.30 -6.63
N ALA A 48 -9.55 17.21 -5.41
CA ALA A 48 -10.60 18.09 -4.92
C ALA A 48 -10.26 18.77 -3.57
N GLY A 49 -8.99 18.72 -3.15
CA GLY A 49 -8.53 19.28 -1.87
C GLY A 49 -9.03 18.49 -0.65
N LYS A 50 -9.27 17.18 -0.82
CA LYS A 50 -9.91 16.32 0.19
C LYS A 50 -9.09 16.13 1.46
N LEU A 51 -7.77 16.34 1.37
CA LEU A 51 -6.81 16.07 2.44
C LEU A 51 -5.99 17.33 2.80
N GLU A 52 -6.54 18.52 2.55
CA GLU A 52 -5.83 19.78 2.80
C GLU A 52 -5.31 19.86 4.25
N GLY A 53 -4.00 20.07 4.37
CA GLY A 53 -3.30 20.19 5.64
C GLY A 53 -3.15 18.88 6.43
N LYS A 54 -3.54 17.73 5.86
CA LYS A 54 -3.37 16.42 6.53
C LYS A 54 -1.92 15.98 6.54
N LYS A 55 -1.59 15.19 7.57
CA LYS A 55 -0.24 14.67 7.81
C LYS A 55 -0.26 13.15 7.76
N ALA A 56 0.37 12.58 6.75
CA ALA A 56 0.34 11.15 6.48
C ALA A 56 1.68 10.46 6.82
N LEU A 57 1.62 9.38 7.59
CA LEU A 57 2.71 8.41 7.74
C LEU A 57 2.40 7.20 6.85
N ILE A 58 3.28 6.89 5.90
CA ILE A 58 3.09 5.82 4.90
C ILE A 58 4.28 4.87 4.95
N THR A 59 4.05 3.57 5.13
CA THR A 59 5.12 2.55 5.02
C THR A 59 5.17 1.95 3.62
N GLY A 60 6.38 1.66 3.10
CA GLY A 60 6.57 1.27 1.70
C GLY A 60 6.13 2.36 0.73
N GLY A 61 6.39 3.63 1.09
CA GLY A 61 6.00 4.80 0.29
C GLY A 61 6.99 5.15 -0.82
N ASP A 62 8.11 4.45 -0.89
CA ASP A 62 9.15 4.60 -1.91
C ASP A 62 8.68 4.16 -3.31
N SER A 63 7.77 3.18 -3.40
CA SER A 63 7.37 2.58 -4.67
C SER A 63 5.91 2.07 -4.68
N GLY A 64 5.43 1.67 -5.87
CA GLY A 64 4.16 0.98 -6.06
C GLY A 64 2.96 1.71 -5.45
N ILE A 65 2.12 0.97 -4.71
CA ILE A 65 0.87 1.50 -4.10
C ILE A 65 1.18 2.63 -3.11
N GLY A 66 2.25 2.52 -2.34
CA GLY A 66 2.63 3.54 -1.36
C GLY A 66 3.10 4.84 -2.03
N ARG A 67 3.92 4.74 -3.09
CA ARG A 67 4.32 5.89 -3.92
C ARG A 67 3.10 6.59 -4.53
N ALA A 68 2.23 5.82 -5.20
CA ALA A 68 1.02 6.38 -5.79
C ALA A 68 0.14 7.07 -4.72
N THR A 69 0.02 6.46 -3.54
CA THR A 69 -0.71 7.07 -2.42
C THR A 69 -0.08 8.38 -1.96
N ALA A 70 1.24 8.44 -1.78
CA ALA A 70 1.93 9.67 -1.39
C ALA A 70 1.73 10.80 -2.43
N ILE A 71 1.77 10.46 -3.72
CA ILE A 71 1.55 11.42 -4.83
C ILE A 71 0.08 11.89 -4.85
N LEU A 72 -0.89 10.99 -4.72
CA LEU A 72 -2.31 11.38 -4.68
C LEU A 72 -2.66 12.16 -3.41
N PHE A 73 -2.03 11.84 -2.28
CA PHE A 73 -2.14 12.63 -1.05
C PHE A 73 -1.60 14.05 -1.26
N ALA A 74 -0.49 14.20 -1.97
CA ALA A 74 0.05 15.50 -2.31
C ALA A 74 -0.89 16.31 -3.21
N HIS A 75 -1.48 15.67 -4.23
CA HIS A 75 -2.53 16.27 -5.06
C HIS A 75 -3.73 16.77 -4.22
N GLU A 76 -4.10 16.02 -3.19
CA GLU A 76 -5.23 16.35 -2.31
C GLU A 76 -4.86 17.29 -1.14
N GLY A 77 -3.61 17.78 -1.08
CA GLY A 77 -3.17 18.80 -0.12
C GLY A 77 -2.52 18.28 1.17
N ALA A 78 -2.09 17.02 1.22
CA ALA A 78 -1.46 16.42 2.39
C ALA A 78 0.07 16.37 2.30
N ASP A 79 0.72 16.53 3.45
CA ASP A 79 2.15 16.26 3.62
C ASP A 79 2.38 14.80 4.01
N SER A 80 3.50 14.22 3.57
CA SER A 80 3.81 12.81 3.78
C SER A 80 5.14 12.60 4.50
N PHE A 81 5.20 11.55 5.33
CA PHE A 81 6.41 10.95 5.86
C PHE A 81 6.42 9.50 5.40
N ILE A 82 7.38 9.12 4.55
CA ILE A 82 7.46 7.79 3.98
C ILE A 82 8.62 6.98 4.58
N VAL A 83 8.33 5.71 4.86
CA VAL A 83 9.28 4.74 5.42
C VAL A 83 9.53 3.65 4.40
N TYR A 84 10.78 3.22 4.25
CA TYR A 84 11.23 2.27 3.22
C TYR A 84 12.55 1.61 3.64
N LEU A 85 13.02 0.59 2.93
CA LEU A 85 14.30 -0.05 3.21
C LEU A 85 15.47 0.76 2.62
N PRO A 86 16.66 0.77 3.24
CA PRO A 86 17.81 1.52 2.73
C PRO A 86 18.16 1.27 1.25
N ASP A 87 17.94 0.06 0.76
CA ASP A 87 18.22 -0.35 -0.62
C ASP A 87 17.32 0.34 -1.67
N GLU A 88 16.21 0.91 -1.23
CA GLU A 88 15.17 1.56 -2.04
C GLU A 88 15.32 3.09 -2.06
N GLU A 89 16.40 3.65 -1.50
CA GLU A 89 16.63 5.10 -1.36
C GLU A 89 16.41 5.88 -2.66
N LYS A 90 16.87 5.37 -3.79
CA LYS A 90 16.67 6.03 -5.10
C LYS A 90 15.20 6.17 -5.45
N ASP A 91 14.40 5.16 -5.15
CA ASP A 91 12.96 5.17 -5.40
C ASP A 91 12.24 6.10 -4.41
N ALA A 92 12.66 6.12 -3.14
CA ALA A 92 12.13 7.05 -2.15
C ALA A 92 12.39 8.53 -2.52
N GLN A 93 13.59 8.85 -3.01
CA GLN A 93 13.93 10.19 -3.48
C GLN A 93 13.08 10.63 -4.67
N GLU A 94 12.71 9.71 -5.57
CA GLU A 94 11.81 10.02 -6.68
C GLU A 94 10.39 10.32 -6.19
N THR A 95 9.85 9.52 -5.25
CA THR A 95 8.56 9.84 -4.61
C THR A 95 8.60 11.23 -3.97
N LYS A 96 9.65 11.52 -3.20
CA LYS A 96 9.84 12.83 -2.56
C LYS A 96 9.83 13.95 -3.59
N ARG A 97 10.62 13.82 -4.66
CA ARG A 97 10.73 14.83 -5.72
C ARG A 97 9.36 15.12 -6.36
N ILE A 98 8.56 14.09 -6.63
CA ILE A 98 7.21 14.26 -7.20
C ILE A 98 6.29 14.96 -6.21
N VAL A 99 6.23 14.51 -4.96
CA VAL A 99 5.40 15.12 -3.91
C VAL A 99 5.76 16.60 -3.68
N GLU A 100 7.06 16.91 -3.61
CA GLU A 100 7.55 18.29 -3.44
C GLU A 100 7.25 19.16 -4.67
N SER A 101 7.27 18.59 -5.89
CA SER A 101 6.86 19.31 -7.10
C SER A 101 5.37 19.70 -7.13
N LEU A 102 4.55 19.00 -6.34
CA LEU A 102 3.13 19.31 -6.13
C LEU A 102 2.90 20.31 -4.98
N GLY A 103 3.97 20.87 -4.40
CA GLY A 103 3.91 21.90 -3.36
C GLY A 103 3.68 21.36 -1.95
N ARG A 104 3.76 20.04 -1.74
CA ARG A 104 3.63 19.40 -0.42
C ARG A 104 4.96 18.91 0.11
N LYS A 105 5.07 18.71 1.42
CA LYS A 105 6.30 18.22 2.05
C LYS A 105 6.35 16.69 2.01
N CYS A 106 7.53 16.14 1.73
CA CYS A 106 7.77 14.71 1.83
C CYS A 106 9.06 14.44 2.61
N TYR A 107 8.91 13.77 3.76
CA TYR A 107 10.01 13.35 4.61
C TYR A 107 10.32 11.88 4.38
N LEU A 108 11.60 11.53 4.45
CA LEU A 108 12.11 10.19 4.18
C LEU A 108 12.72 9.60 5.44
N PHE A 109 12.46 8.32 5.69
CA PHE A 109 13.09 7.58 6.77
C PHE A 109 13.38 6.13 6.36
N SER A 110 14.64 5.84 6.04
CA SER A 110 15.09 4.51 5.68
C SER A 110 15.30 3.63 6.93
N THR A 111 14.50 2.58 7.11
CA THR A 111 14.68 1.62 8.22
C THR A 111 13.96 0.30 7.96
N ASP A 112 14.43 -0.78 8.59
CA ASP A 112 13.70 -2.04 8.65
C ASP A 112 12.66 -2.00 9.79
N LEU A 113 11.39 -2.20 9.42
CA LEU A 113 10.26 -2.18 10.33
C LEU A 113 10.07 -3.47 11.12
N THR A 114 10.82 -4.55 10.84
CA THR A 114 10.72 -5.82 11.56
C THR A 114 11.03 -5.70 13.07
N SER A 115 11.77 -4.67 13.47
CA SER A 115 12.01 -4.32 14.88
C SER A 115 10.98 -3.32 15.42
N ARG A 116 10.46 -3.65 16.62
CA ARG A 116 9.61 -2.77 17.42
C ARG A 116 10.27 -1.42 17.72
N GLU A 117 11.56 -1.41 18.02
CA GLU A 117 12.33 -0.21 18.34
C GLU A 117 12.41 0.73 17.12
N ASN A 118 12.58 0.18 15.92
CA ASN A 118 12.55 0.95 14.69
C ASN A 118 11.15 1.51 14.40
N CYS A 119 10.10 0.71 14.58
CA CYS A 119 8.71 1.19 14.48
C CYS A 119 8.44 2.37 15.43
N LYS A 120 8.96 2.33 16.66
CA LYS A 120 8.82 3.46 17.59
C LYS A 120 9.55 4.71 17.09
N LYS A 121 10.80 4.57 16.65
CA LYS A 121 11.60 5.69 16.10
C LYS A 121 10.93 6.34 14.90
N VAL A 122 10.32 5.54 14.02
CA VAL A 122 9.54 6.03 12.88
C VAL A 122 8.43 6.96 13.32
N VAL A 123 7.62 6.55 14.30
CA VAL A 123 6.52 7.38 14.80
C VAL A 123 7.05 8.65 15.48
N ASP A 124 8.11 8.53 16.29
CA ASP A 124 8.73 9.69 16.95
C ASP A 124 9.25 10.71 15.92
N GLU A 125 9.94 10.27 14.88
CA GLU A 125 10.46 11.17 13.84
C GLU A 125 9.35 11.74 12.95
N ALA A 126 8.31 10.94 12.63
CA ALA A 126 7.14 11.44 11.91
C ALA A 126 6.42 12.55 12.69
N LEU A 127 6.23 12.37 14.01
CA LEU A 127 5.65 13.40 14.88
C LEU A 127 6.50 14.67 14.91
N LYS A 128 7.82 14.54 14.95
CA LYS A 128 8.76 15.66 14.94
C LYS A 128 8.75 16.43 13.62
N GLN A 129 8.75 15.74 12.48
CA GLN A 129 8.83 16.36 11.16
C GLN A 129 7.49 16.93 10.69
N LEU A 130 6.40 16.19 10.88
CA LEU A 130 5.06 16.61 10.45
C LEU A 130 4.35 17.49 11.50
N GLY A 131 4.74 17.39 12.78
CA GLY A 131 4.04 18.04 13.90
C GLY A 131 2.67 17.41 14.21
N GLY A 132 2.48 16.12 13.90
CA GLY A 132 1.24 15.37 14.10
C GLY A 132 1.05 14.25 13.07
N ILE A 133 0.12 13.33 13.33
CA ILE A 133 -0.26 12.24 12.42
C ILE A 133 -1.79 12.22 12.32
N ASP A 134 -2.31 12.49 11.13
CA ASP A 134 -3.75 12.41 10.83
C ASP A 134 -4.09 11.10 10.09
N ILE A 135 -3.14 10.59 9.30
CA ILE A 135 -3.31 9.39 8.49
C ILE A 135 -2.13 8.47 8.75
N LEU A 136 -2.41 7.21 9.12
CA LEU A 136 -1.43 6.13 9.11
C LEU A 136 -1.81 5.13 8.04
N PHE A 137 -1.00 5.00 6.98
CA PHE A 137 -1.16 3.97 5.97
C PHE A 137 -0.08 2.90 6.14
N ASN A 138 -0.47 1.79 6.76
CA ASN A 138 0.39 0.61 6.84
C ASN A 138 0.29 -0.14 5.51
N ASN A 139 1.36 -0.08 4.71
CA ASN A 139 1.37 -0.61 3.34
C ASN A 139 2.54 -1.54 3.04
N ALA A 140 3.71 -1.34 3.67
CA ALA A 140 4.86 -2.22 3.49
C ALA A 140 4.50 -3.70 3.72
N ALA A 141 5.07 -4.58 2.89
CA ALA A 141 4.89 -6.01 2.96
C ALA A 141 6.04 -6.77 2.29
N TYR A 142 6.22 -8.01 2.71
CA TYR A 142 7.04 -9.04 2.09
C TYR A 142 6.14 -10.18 1.60
N GLN A 143 6.51 -10.79 0.48
CA GLN A 143 5.93 -12.05 0.01
C GLN A 143 7.02 -12.84 -0.71
N MET A 144 6.90 -14.17 -0.75
CA MET A 144 7.78 -15.02 -1.55
C MET A 144 7.04 -16.31 -1.89
N VAL A 145 6.97 -16.66 -3.17
CA VAL A 145 6.19 -17.81 -3.64
C VAL A 145 6.81 -19.12 -3.16
N LYS A 146 5.95 -20.00 -2.61
CA LYS A 146 6.24 -21.39 -2.25
C LYS A 146 4.99 -22.23 -2.54
N SER A 147 5.11 -23.14 -3.51
CA SER A 147 3.97 -23.93 -4.01
C SER A 147 3.55 -25.05 -3.06
N ASP A 148 4.47 -25.49 -2.19
CA ASP A 148 4.24 -26.54 -1.20
C ASP A 148 4.66 -26.04 0.20
N ILE A 149 3.87 -26.38 1.22
CA ILE A 149 4.18 -26.05 2.62
C ILE A 149 5.50 -26.68 3.09
N HIS A 150 5.93 -27.80 2.51
CA HIS A 150 7.21 -28.43 2.81
C HIS A 150 8.42 -27.60 2.33
N GLU A 151 8.23 -26.67 1.39
CA GLU A 151 9.26 -25.75 0.91
C GLU A 151 9.27 -24.42 1.69
N LEU A 152 8.23 -24.17 2.48
CA LEU A 152 8.09 -22.99 3.29
C LEU A 152 8.87 -23.17 4.59
N SER A 153 10.06 -22.56 4.65
CA SER A 153 10.88 -22.60 5.86
C SER A 153 10.25 -21.82 7.00
N GLU A 154 10.55 -22.22 8.23
CA GLU A 154 10.15 -21.51 9.44
C GLU A 154 10.72 -20.08 9.46
N ASP A 155 11.93 -19.88 8.91
CA ASP A 155 12.54 -18.56 8.79
C ASP A 155 11.75 -17.64 7.86
N GLN A 156 11.29 -18.13 6.70
CA GLN A 156 10.44 -17.36 5.80
C GLN A 156 9.10 -17.04 6.48
N TRP A 157 8.47 -18.03 7.13
CA TRP A 157 7.22 -17.83 7.88
C TRP A 157 7.37 -16.70 8.90
N VAL A 158 8.40 -16.76 9.75
CA VAL A 158 8.66 -15.75 10.77
C VAL A 158 8.96 -14.39 10.15
N HIS A 159 9.77 -14.33 9.09
CA HIS A 159 10.10 -13.10 8.39
C HIS A 159 8.86 -12.42 7.79
N THR A 160 7.97 -13.19 7.16
CA THR A 160 6.72 -12.70 6.59
C THR A 160 5.82 -12.08 7.67
N PHE A 161 5.67 -12.71 8.85
CA PHE A 161 4.90 -12.13 9.95
C PHE A 161 5.57 -10.89 10.57
N ASN A 162 6.89 -10.93 10.75
CA ASN A 162 7.68 -9.81 11.26
C ASN A 162 7.61 -8.58 10.35
N THR A 163 7.39 -8.77 9.05
CA THR A 163 7.24 -7.66 8.09
C THR A 163 5.78 -7.22 7.95
N ASN A 164 4.83 -8.16 7.88
CA ASN A 164 3.48 -7.85 7.39
C ASN A 164 2.46 -7.51 8.47
N ILE A 165 2.64 -7.94 9.73
CA ILE A 165 1.63 -7.69 10.77
C ILE A 165 2.19 -7.11 12.07
N HIS A 166 3.39 -7.52 12.49
CA HIS A 166 4.01 -6.92 13.67
C HIS A 166 4.19 -5.40 13.54
N PRO A 167 4.66 -4.85 12.40
CA PRO A 167 4.80 -3.41 12.25
C PRO A 167 3.46 -2.67 12.28
N TYR A 168 2.40 -3.28 11.73
CA TYR A 168 1.05 -2.69 11.72
C TYR A 168 0.55 -2.51 13.16
N PHE A 169 0.79 -3.51 14.01
CA PHE A 169 0.51 -3.42 15.44
C PHE A 169 1.37 -2.36 16.13
N TYR A 170 2.70 -2.38 15.95
CA TYR A 170 3.60 -1.45 16.65
C TYR A 170 3.36 0.01 16.24
N LEU A 171 3.27 0.29 14.94
CA LEU A 171 3.02 1.63 14.43
C LEU A 171 1.67 2.16 14.91
N ALA A 172 0.60 1.36 14.87
CA ALA A 172 -0.69 1.77 15.43
C ALA A 172 -0.59 2.05 16.94
N LYS A 173 0.03 1.13 17.71
CA LYS A 173 0.22 1.28 19.16
C LYS A 173 0.94 2.57 19.52
N TYR A 174 1.96 2.96 18.74
CA TYR A 174 2.75 4.16 19.00
C TYR A 174 2.15 5.43 18.43
N ALA A 175 1.43 5.38 17.29
CA ALA A 175 0.82 6.55 16.67
C ALA A 175 -0.48 6.98 17.36
N LEU A 176 -1.34 6.02 17.74
CA LEU A 176 -2.69 6.29 18.27
C LEU A 176 -2.74 7.24 19.48
N PRO A 177 -1.80 7.22 20.45
CA PRO A 177 -1.76 8.21 21.53
C PRO A 177 -1.63 9.67 21.06
N HIS A 178 -1.18 9.90 19.83
CA HIS A 178 -0.96 11.22 19.24
C HIS A 178 -1.97 11.56 18.13
N MET A 179 -2.78 10.60 17.70
CA MET A 179 -3.84 10.80 16.71
C MET A 179 -5.08 11.41 17.37
N LYS A 180 -5.74 12.33 16.65
CA LYS A 180 -6.92 13.06 17.15
C LYS A 180 -8.21 12.59 16.48
N ARG A 181 -9.35 13.02 17.02
CA ARG A 181 -10.66 12.82 16.37
C ARG A 181 -10.60 13.31 14.91
N GLY A 182 -11.11 12.48 13.99
CA GLY A 182 -11.05 12.71 12.55
C GLY A 182 -9.81 12.14 11.86
N ALA A 183 -8.86 11.57 12.61
CA ALA A 183 -7.75 10.81 12.06
C ALA A 183 -8.19 9.42 11.60
N THR A 184 -7.36 8.75 10.81
CA THR A 184 -7.66 7.42 10.28
C THR A 184 -6.43 6.56 10.08
N ILE A 185 -6.61 5.25 10.27
CA ILE A 185 -5.64 4.22 9.93
C ILE A 185 -6.19 3.43 8.74
N ILE A 186 -5.33 3.21 7.75
CA ILE A 186 -5.62 2.40 6.58
C ILE A 186 -4.59 1.28 6.55
N ASN A 187 -5.02 0.04 6.39
CA ASN A 187 -4.14 -1.11 6.31
C ASN A 187 -4.23 -1.74 4.91
N ASN A 188 -3.09 -1.96 4.26
CA ASN A 188 -3.05 -2.64 2.99
C ASN A 188 -3.12 -4.17 3.20
N ALA A 189 -4.32 -4.73 3.10
CA ALA A 189 -4.53 -6.16 3.08
C ALA A 189 -4.24 -6.70 1.66
N SER A 190 -5.02 -7.69 1.20
CA SER A 190 -4.90 -8.27 -0.13
C SER A 190 -6.15 -9.11 -0.40
N ILE A 191 -6.49 -9.28 -1.67
CA ILE A 191 -7.45 -10.30 -2.11
C ILE A 191 -7.10 -11.70 -1.56
N ASN A 192 -5.81 -12.01 -1.36
CA ASN A 192 -5.34 -13.31 -0.90
C ASN A 192 -5.98 -13.73 0.44
N ALA A 193 -6.26 -12.78 1.33
CA ALA A 193 -6.93 -13.05 2.61
C ALA A 193 -8.34 -13.65 2.45
N TYR A 194 -8.94 -13.52 1.25
CA TYR A 194 -10.31 -13.93 0.95
C TYR A 194 -10.37 -15.11 -0.01
N ILE A 195 -9.46 -15.15 -1.00
CA ILE A 195 -9.44 -16.24 -1.99
C ILE A 195 -8.57 -17.43 -1.59
N GLY A 196 -7.73 -17.28 -0.56
CA GLY A 196 -6.87 -18.36 -0.07
C GLY A 196 -5.83 -18.81 -1.09
N ARG A 197 -5.03 -17.87 -1.63
CA ARG A 197 -4.02 -18.17 -2.66
C ARG A 197 -2.97 -19.17 -2.10
N PRO A 198 -2.86 -20.38 -2.67
CA PRO A 198 -2.18 -21.51 -2.02
C PRO A 198 -0.64 -21.41 -2.05
N ASP A 199 -0.07 -20.85 -3.11
CA ASP A 199 1.37 -20.68 -3.34
C ASP A 199 2.00 -19.51 -2.54
N LEU A 200 1.22 -18.90 -1.64
CA LEU A 200 1.58 -17.75 -0.80
C LEU A 200 1.02 -17.93 0.62
N LEU A 201 1.14 -19.11 1.21
CA LEU A 201 0.46 -19.48 2.47
C LEU A 201 0.75 -18.54 3.65
N ASP A 202 2.02 -18.20 3.91
CA ASP A 202 2.43 -17.28 4.96
C ASP A 202 1.92 -15.85 4.70
N TYR A 203 2.10 -15.34 3.48
CA TYR A 203 1.60 -14.03 3.06
C TYR A 203 0.07 -13.95 3.19
N THR A 204 -0.66 -14.91 2.64
CA THR A 204 -2.11 -15.04 2.74
C THR A 204 -2.57 -15.01 4.21
N SER A 205 -1.87 -15.76 5.07
CA SER A 205 -2.13 -15.79 6.51
C SER A 205 -1.94 -14.42 7.17
N THR A 206 -0.86 -13.71 6.87
CA THR A 206 -0.62 -12.35 7.39
C THR A 206 -1.68 -11.35 6.90
N LYS A 207 -2.15 -11.48 5.66
CA LYS A 207 -3.19 -10.61 5.10
C LYS A 207 -4.55 -10.88 5.76
N GLY A 208 -4.85 -12.12 6.12
CA GLY A 208 -6.00 -12.46 7.00
C GLY A 208 -5.87 -11.86 8.40
N ALA A 209 -4.67 -11.87 8.98
CA ALA A 209 -4.39 -11.22 10.26
C ALA A 209 -4.60 -9.69 10.18
N ILE A 210 -4.17 -9.05 9.08
CA ILE A 210 -4.41 -7.61 8.83
C ILE A 210 -5.91 -7.29 8.79
N VAL A 211 -6.72 -8.10 8.11
CA VAL A 211 -8.19 -7.91 8.06
C VAL A 211 -8.80 -7.98 9.45
N SER A 212 -8.43 -9.00 10.23
CA SER A 212 -8.94 -9.18 11.59
C SER A 212 -8.45 -8.07 12.54
N PHE A 213 -7.19 -7.67 12.43
CA PHE A 213 -6.61 -6.55 13.18
C PHE A 213 -7.32 -5.24 12.89
N THR A 214 -7.63 -4.96 11.63
CA THR A 214 -8.37 -3.76 11.18
C THR A 214 -9.74 -3.68 11.88
N ARG A 215 -10.49 -4.78 11.87
CA ARG A 215 -11.83 -4.86 12.52
C ARG A 215 -11.72 -4.68 14.03
N GLY A 216 -10.79 -5.40 14.67
CA GLY A 216 -10.58 -5.32 16.12
C GLY A 216 -10.19 -3.92 16.58
N LEU A 217 -9.23 -3.30 15.89
CA LEU A 217 -8.76 -1.95 16.23
C LEU A 217 -9.83 -0.89 15.95
N SER A 218 -10.60 -1.02 14.86
CA SER A 218 -11.76 -0.17 14.59
C SER A 218 -12.73 -0.18 15.77
N ASN A 219 -13.12 -1.36 16.26
CA ASN A 219 -14.06 -1.49 17.37
C ASN A 219 -13.56 -0.78 18.65
N GLN A 220 -12.25 -0.71 18.87
CA GLN A 220 -11.66 -0.01 20.00
C GLN A 220 -11.60 1.52 19.86
N PHE A 221 -11.53 2.05 18.63
CA PHE A 221 -11.20 3.45 18.36
C PHE A 221 -12.30 4.24 17.64
N VAL A 222 -13.30 3.59 17.06
CA VAL A 222 -14.41 4.28 16.37
C VAL A 222 -15.16 5.22 17.31
N GLY A 223 -15.41 4.80 18.56
CA GLY A 223 -16.03 5.65 19.59
C GLY A 223 -15.18 6.86 20.02
N LYS A 224 -13.88 6.83 19.74
CA LYS A 224 -12.94 7.96 19.94
C LYS A 224 -12.83 8.84 18.69
N GLY A 225 -13.61 8.53 17.65
CA GLY A 225 -13.65 9.26 16.39
C GLY A 225 -12.43 9.04 15.50
N ILE A 226 -11.75 7.89 15.63
CA ILE A 226 -10.67 7.47 14.73
C ILE A 226 -11.17 6.25 13.94
N ARG A 227 -11.11 6.33 12.61
CA ARG A 227 -11.56 5.25 11.72
C ARG A 227 -10.40 4.33 11.39
N VAL A 228 -10.65 3.02 11.33
CA VAL A 228 -9.64 2.04 10.93
C VAL A 228 -10.22 1.17 9.83
N ASN A 229 -9.67 1.21 8.63
CA ASN A 229 -10.16 0.46 7.47
C ASN A 229 -9.02 -0.25 6.74
N ALA A 230 -9.38 -1.12 5.80
CA ALA A 230 -8.41 -1.77 4.93
C ALA A 230 -8.76 -1.57 3.45
N VAL A 231 -7.75 -1.65 2.61
CA VAL A 231 -7.90 -1.94 1.18
C VAL A 231 -7.45 -3.37 0.92
N ALA A 232 -8.09 -4.07 0.00
CA ALA A 232 -7.70 -5.41 -0.43
C ALA A 232 -7.46 -5.41 -1.95
N PRO A 233 -6.24 -5.06 -2.38
CA PRO A 233 -5.88 -5.06 -3.79
C PRO A 233 -5.85 -6.47 -4.37
N GLY A 234 -6.14 -6.54 -5.68
CA GLY A 234 -5.91 -7.73 -6.51
C GLY A 234 -4.49 -7.74 -7.07
N PRO A 235 -4.28 -8.20 -8.32
CA PRO A 235 -3.00 -8.06 -8.99
C PRO A 235 -2.73 -6.59 -9.33
N VAL A 236 -1.64 -6.04 -8.81
CA VAL A 236 -1.19 -4.65 -9.05
C VAL A 236 0.24 -4.67 -9.56
N TRP A 237 0.52 -3.92 -10.64
CA TRP A 237 1.88 -3.81 -11.17
C TRP A 237 2.77 -2.99 -10.24
N THR A 238 3.69 -3.66 -9.53
CA THR A 238 4.62 -3.07 -8.55
C THR A 238 5.96 -3.81 -8.57
N PRO A 239 7.03 -3.26 -7.95
CA PRO A 239 8.34 -3.93 -7.89
C PRO A 239 8.34 -5.25 -7.13
N LEU A 240 7.34 -5.47 -6.27
CA LEU A 240 7.17 -6.71 -5.52
C LEU A 240 6.97 -7.91 -6.48
N ILE A 241 6.33 -7.70 -7.63
CA ILE A 241 6.01 -8.76 -8.59
C ILE A 241 7.28 -9.40 -9.16
N PRO A 242 8.18 -8.66 -9.86
CA PRO A 242 9.41 -9.24 -10.38
C PRO A 242 10.40 -9.67 -9.29
N ALA A 243 10.24 -9.21 -8.04
CA ALA A 243 11.12 -9.60 -6.93
C ALA A 243 10.74 -10.93 -6.26
N THR A 244 9.51 -11.41 -6.45
CA THR A 244 8.97 -12.50 -5.62
C THR A 244 8.18 -13.56 -6.38
N MET A 245 7.81 -13.31 -7.64
CA MET A 245 7.00 -14.24 -8.45
C MET A 245 7.84 -14.89 -9.55
N ASP A 246 7.61 -16.18 -9.79
CA ASP A 246 8.18 -16.90 -10.93
C ASP A 246 7.52 -16.52 -12.27
N ASP A 247 8.04 -17.08 -13.35
CA ASP A 247 7.56 -16.85 -14.71
C ASP A 247 6.07 -17.19 -14.90
N GLU A 248 5.59 -18.26 -14.27
CA GLU A 248 4.22 -18.74 -14.44
C GLU A 248 3.22 -17.83 -13.72
N ALA A 249 3.54 -17.45 -12.48
CA ALA A 249 2.79 -16.49 -11.70
C ALA A 249 2.74 -15.12 -12.38
N GLN A 250 3.83 -14.67 -13.02
CA GLN A 250 3.85 -13.40 -13.76
C GLN A 250 3.02 -13.47 -15.05
N LYS A 251 3.08 -14.57 -15.81
CA LYS A 251 2.27 -14.76 -17.04
C LYS A 251 0.77 -14.82 -16.76
N SER A 252 0.37 -15.32 -15.59
CA SER A 252 -1.01 -15.41 -15.14
C SER A 252 -1.47 -14.19 -14.31
N PHE A 253 -0.63 -13.14 -14.21
CA PHE A 253 -0.87 -11.97 -13.35
C PHE A 253 -1.94 -11.03 -13.92
N THR A 254 -3.20 -11.43 -13.79
CA THR A 254 -4.36 -10.70 -14.30
C THR A 254 -5.59 -10.86 -13.40
N SER A 255 -6.65 -10.11 -13.71
CA SER A 255 -7.93 -10.10 -12.99
C SER A 255 -9.09 -10.31 -13.97
N PRO A 256 -10.36 -10.44 -13.51
CA PRO A 256 -11.53 -10.46 -14.40
C PRO A 256 -11.64 -9.25 -15.35
N MET A 257 -11.05 -8.10 -15.01
CA MET A 257 -10.90 -6.95 -15.92
C MET A 257 -9.89 -7.19 -17.07
N GLY A 258 -9.25 -8.36 -17.13
CA GLY A 258 -8.33 -8.77 -18.19
C GLY A 258 -6.98 -8.06 -18.17
N ARG A 259 -6.62 -7.42 -17.06
CA ARG A 259 -5.31 -6.78 -16.82
C ARG A 259 -5.01 -6.71 -15.33
N PRO A 260 -3.73 -6.53 -14.93
CA PRO A 260 -3.41 -6.04 -13.60
C PRO A 260 -3.85 -4.58 -13.42
N ALA A 261 -4.15 -4.21 -12.18
CA ALA A 261 -4.38 -2.83 -11.81
C ALA A 261 -3.06 -2.06 -11.76
N GLN A 262 -3.14 -0.75 -11.92
CA GLN A 262 -2.04 0.16 -11.66
C GLN A 262 -2.09 0.68 -10.21
N PRO A 263 -0.95 1.07 -9.62
CA PRO A 263 -0.90 1.62 -8.26
C PRO A 263 -1.84 2.80 -8.00
N SER A 264 -1.97 3.70 -8.98
CA SER A 264 -2.92 4.83 -8.98
C SER A 264 -4.36 4.41 -8.67
N GLU A 265 -4.83 3.32 -9.28
CA GLU A 265 -6.21 2.83 -9.11
C GLU A 265 -6.48 2.43 -7.65
N ILE A 266 -5.49 1.82 -6.98
CA ILE A 266 -5.57 1.48 -5.56
C ILE A 266 -5.49 2.73 -4.68
N ALA A 267 -4.58 3.63 -5.01
CA ALA A 267 -4.35 4.86 -4.26
C ALA A 267 -5.62 5.75 -4.19
N THR A 268 -6.50 5.72 -5.20
CA THR A 268 -7.80 6.41 -5.13
C THR A 268 -8.70 5.89 -4.00
N CYS A 269 -8.72 4.57 -3.75
CA CYS A 269 -9.44 3.99 -2.63
C CYS A 269 -8.82 4.43 -1.28
N VAL A 270 -7.50 4.55 -1.23
CA VAL A 270 -6.79 5.03 -0.05
C VAL A 270 -7.11 6.51 0.22
N VAL A 271 -7.18 7.37 -0.80
CA VAL A 271 -7.67 8.76 -0.67
C VAL A 271 -9.09 8.80 -0.12
N PHE A 272 -10.00 8.00 -0.68
CA PHE A 272 -11.39 7.94 -0.19
C PHE A 272 -11.44 7.58 1.29
N LEU A 273 -10.73 6.53 1.71
CA LEU A 273 -10.65 6.10 3.11
C LEU A 273 -9.94 7.10 4.02
N ALA A 274 -8.99 7.88 3.50
CA ALA A 274 -8.29 8.92 4.23
C ALA A 274 -9.17 10.15 4.47
N SER A 275 -10.06 10.45 3.52
CA SER A 275 -10.87 11.67 3.50
C SER A 275 -12.16 11.59 4.34
N PRO A 276 -12.83 12.74 4.59
CA PRO A 276 -14.15 12.78 5.20
C PRO A 276 -15.26 12.08 4.39
N ASP A 277 -15.04 11.79 3.10
CA ASP A 277 -16.01 11.10 2.24
C ASP A 277 -16.37 9.70 2.79
N SER A 278 -15.48 9.11 3.58
CA SER A 278 -15.67 7.82 4.24
C SER A 278 -16.00 7.95 5.74
N SER A 279 -16.61 9.08 6.16
CA SER A 279 -16.90 9.39 7.57
C SER A 279 -17.79 8.35 8.29
N ALA A 280 -18.65 7.64 7.57
CA ALA A 280 -19.48 6.56 8.09
C ALA A 280 -18.87 5.14 7.94
N ILE A 281 -17.60 5.04 7.51
CA ILE A 281 -16.93 3.77 7.19
C ILE A 281 -15.79 3.53 8.18
N SER A 282 -15.93 2.51 9.02
CA SER A 282 -14.87 2.00 9.90
C SER A 282 -14.99 0.48 10.04
N GLY A 283 -13.86 -0.21 10.13
CA GLY A 283 -13.75 -1.67 10.23
C GLY A 283 -13.99 -2.39 8.90
N GLN A 284 -14.11 -1.65 7.80
CA GLN A 284 -14.47 -2.18 6.49
C GLN A 284 -13.22 -2.46 5.65
N THR A 285 -13.38 -3.31 4.63
CA THR A 285 -12.37 -3.58 3.61
C THR A 285 -12.90 -3.19 2.25
N ILE A 286 -12.17 -2.33 1.53
CA ILE A 286 -12.50 -1.95 0.16
C ILE A 286 -11.74 -2.85 -0.81
N HIS A 287 -12.48 -3.63 -1.61
CA HIS A 287 -11.94 -4.58 -2.56
C HIS A 287 -11.67 -3.91 -3.92
N CYS A 288 -10.41 -3.53 -4.15
CA CYS A 288 -9.92 -2.90 -5.37
C CYS A 288 -9.12 -3.93 -6.20
N ASN A 289 -9.82 -4.95 -6.69
CA ASN A 289 -9.20 -6.20 -7.11
C ASN A 289 -9.45 -6.63 -8.57
N GLY A 290 -10.00 -5.75 -9.40
CA GLY A 290 -10.23 -6.03 -10.81
C GLY A 290 -11.43 -6.95 -11.07
N GLY A 291 -12.40 -7.00 -10.17
CA GLY A 291 -13.70 -7.65 -10.39
C GLY A 291 -13.83 -9.08 -9.84
N THR A 292 -12.85 -9.56 -9.05
CA THR A 292 -12.97 -10.87 -8.42
C THR A 292 -13.95 -10.81 -7.25
N ILE A 293 -15.02 -11.60 -7.33
CA ILE A 293 -16.03 -11.72 -6.28
C ILE A 293 -15.45 -12.49 -5.10
N VAL A 294 -15.53 -11.90 -3.91
CA VAL A 294 -14.96 -12.46 -2.67
C VAL A 294 -15.94 -12.47 -1.50
N ASN A 295 -17.24 -12.33 -1.79
CA ASN A 295 -18.31 -12.27 -0.79
C ASN A 295 -18.05 -11.17 0.27
N GLY A 296 -17.73 -9.96 -0.21
CA GLY A 296 -17.36 -8.79 0.60
C GLY A 296 -18.52 -8.14 1.34
#